data_AF-A0A7R9UYQ2-F1
#
_entry.id   AF-A0A7R9UYQ2-F1
#
_cell.length_a   1.000
_cell.length_b   1.000
_cell.length_c   1.000
_cell.angle_alpha   90.00
_cell.angle_beta   90.00
_cell.angle_gamma   90.00
#
_symmetry.space_group_name_H-M   'P 1'
#
loop_
_entity.id
_entity.type
_entity.pdbx_description
1 polymer ?
#
loop_
_entity_poly.entity_id
_entity_poly.type
_entity_poly.pdbx_seq_one_letter_code
_entity_poly.pdbx_strand_id
1 'polypeptide(L)'
;APFGPKNIDMFRLLGAQAAKASGRVTHYYPLAMYTYPITPPPNEIGGQVGEARILRRKGVGIALGAEVDMRQVDGLPKDERRTRLAASIYDAMAANYAKLLDRLE
;
A
#
# COMPACT_ATOMS: atom_id res chain seq x y z
N ALA A 1 5.14 0.17 7.00
CA ALA A 1 5.67 -1.20 6.84
C ALA A 1 5.86 -1.48 5.35
N PRO A 2 6.94 -2.14 4.91
CA PRO A 2 7.19 -2.45 3.50
C PRO A 2 6.11 -3.34 2.88
N PHE A 3 5.90 -3.21 1.57
CA PHE A 3 4.98 -4.08 0.83
C PHE A 3 5.59 -5.45 0.57
N GLY A 4 4.78 -6.50 0.69
CA GLY A 4 5.16 -7.87 0.37
C GLY A 4 5.31 -8.09 -1.15
N PRO A 5 6.52 -8.38 -1.69
CA PRO A 5 6.73 -8.45 -3.13
C PRO A 5 5.89 -9.50 -3.86
N LYS A 6 5.61 -10.63 -3.18
CA LYS A 6 4.75 -11.70 -3.71
C LYS A 6 3.29 -11.25 -3.85
N ASN A 7 2.79 -10.45 -2.91
CA ASN A 7 1.41 -9.98 -2.90
C ASN A 7 1.16 -8.99 -4.04
N ILE A 8 2.09 -8.05 -4.25
CA ILE A 8 2.01 -7.08 -5.35
C ILE A 8 2.02 -7.77 -6.72
N ASP A 9 2.92 -8.74 -6.92
CA ASP A 9 2.97 -9.51 -8.18
C ASP A 9 1.72 -10.40 -8.36
N MET A 10 1.14 -10.92 -7.27
CA MET A 10 -0.14 -11.62 -7.32
C MET A 10 -1.26 -10.70 -7.83
N PHE A 11 -1.38 -9.47 -7.32
CA PHE A 11 -2.39 -8.52 -7.81
C PHE A 11 -2.20 -8.17 -9.29
N ARG A 12 -0.96 -8.05 -9.76
CA ARG A 12 -0.65 -7.86 -11.18
C ARG A 12 -1.13 -9.04 -12.03
N LEU A 13 -0.87 -10.28 -11.59
CA LEU A 13 -1.32 -11.49 -12.29
C LEU A 13 -2.86 -11.59 -12.34
N LEU A 14 -3.54 -11.24 -11.24
CA LEU A 14 -5.00 -11.21 -11.20
C LEU A 14 -5.58 -10.20 -12.20
N GLY A 15 -5.00 -9.01 -12.33
CA GLY A 15 -5.43 -8.04 -13.33
C GLY A 15 -5.19 -8.52 -14.76
N ALA A 16 -4.07 -9.19 -15.03
CA ALA A 16 -3.81 -9.79 -16.34
C ALA A 16 -4.82 -10.91 -16.67
N GLN A 17 -5.18 -11.73 -15.68
CA GLN A 17 -6.20 -12.77 -15.84
C GLN A 17 -7.60 -12.15 -16.07
N ALA A 18 -7.96 -11.11 -15.32
CA ALA A 18 -9.22 -10.40 -15.49
C ALA A 18 -9.31 -9.75 -16.88
N ALA A 19 -8.21 -9.16 -17.37
CA ALA A 19 -8.12 -8.62 -18.72
C ALA A 19 -8.32 -9.71 -19.78
N LYS A 20 -7.70 -10.88 -19.61
CA LYS A 20 -7.87 -12.02 -20.53
C LYS A 20 -9.32 -12.53 -20.56
N ALA A 21 -10.00 -12.56 -19.41
CA ALA A 21 -11.36 -13.09 -19.31
C ALA A 21 -12.45 -12.12 -19.78
N SER A 22 -12.26 -10.82 -19.54
CA SER A 22 -13.32 -9.81 -19.75
C SER A 22 -13.00 -8.77 -20.83
N GLY A 23 -11.76 -8.72 -21.32
CA GLY A 23 -11.26 -7.68 -22.22
C GLY A 23 -11.03 -6.32 -21.55
N ARG A 24 -11.27 -6.18 -20.23
CA ARG A 24 -11.15 -4.90 -19.50
C ARG A 24 -9.79 -4.76 -18.83
N VAL A 25 -9.21 -3.56 -18.93
CA VAL A 25 -7.93 -3.22 -18.26
C VAL A 25 -8.16 -3.00 -16.77
N THR A 26 -7.25 -3.53 -15.94
CA THR A 26 -7.21 -3.26 -14.50
C THR A 26 -6.24 -2.11 -14.24
N HIS A 27 -6.71 -1.08 -13.53
CA HIS A 27 -5.93 0.10 -13.18
C HIS A 27 -5.50 0.03 -11.71
N TYR A 28 -4.29 0.49 -11.42
CA TYR A 28 -3.70 0.41 -10.08
C TYR A 28 -3.20 1.76 -9.62
N TYR A 29 -3.55 2.13 -8.40
CA TYR A 29 -3.23 3.42 -7.81
C TYR A 29 -2.63 3.23 -6.40
N PRO A 30 -1.48 3.83 -6.07
CA PRO A 30 -0.93 3.80 -4.73
C PRO A 30 -1.83 4.65 -3.82
N LEU A 31 -2.27 4.09 -2.70
CA LEU A 31 -3.10 4.77 -1.72
C LEU A 31 -2.34 4.93 -0.41
N ALA A 32 -2.24 6.16 0.08
CA ALA A 32 -1.74 6.47 1.41
C ALA A 32 -2.90 6.85 2.34
N MET A 33 -2.88 6.34 3.58
CA MET A 33 -3.92 6.60 4.59
C MET A 33 -3.30 6.94 5.94
N TYR A 34 -3.55 8.15 6.44
CA TYR A 34 -3.16 8.61 7.76
C TYR A 34 -4.36 8.49 8.71
N THR A 35 -4.44 7.38 9.45
CA THR A 35 -5.50 7.11 10.43
C THR A 35 -4.99 6.58 11.77
N TYR A 36 -3.68 6.27 11.85
CA TYR A 36 -2.99 5.76 13.04
C TYR A 36 -3.33 6.53 14.33
N PRO A 37 -3.37 7.87 14.36
CA PRO A 37 -3.56 8.59 15.62
C PRO A 37 -4.93 8.42 16.27
N ILE A 38 -5.98 8.01 15.53
CA ILE A 38 -7.32 7.80 16.11
C ILE A 38 -7.31 6.60 17.05
N THR A 39 -6.76 5.48 16.58
CA THR A 39 -6.68 4.21 17.29
C THR A 39 -5.31 3.60 17.05
N PRO A 40 -4.26 4.06 17.77
CA PRO A 40 -2.93 3.53 17.57
C PRO A 40 -2.91 2.02 17.88
N PRO A 41 -2.13 1.22 17.12
CA PRO A 41 -1.86 -0.16 17.46
C PRO A 41 -1.21 -0.25 18.86
N PRO A 42 -1.37 -1.39 19.56
CA PRO A 42 -0.70 -1.62 20.83
C PRO A 42 0.81 -1.44 20.73
N ASN A 43 1.43 -0.94 21.80
CA ASN A 43 2.88 -0.72 21.85
C ASN A 43 3.67 -2.04 22.00
N GLU A 44 3.04 -3.10 22.50
CA GLU A 44 3.65 -4.42 22.72
C GLU A 44 2.93 -5.52 21.93
N ILE A 45 3.69 -6.47 21.40
CA ILE A 45 3.17 -7.64 20.68
C ILE A 45 2.76 -8.68 21.73
N GLY A 46 1.48 -9.07 21.75
CA GLY A 46 0.96 -10.07 22.69
C GLY A 46 0.35 -9.49 23.96
N GLY A 47 -0.30 -8.33 23.83
CA GLY A 47 -0.96 -7.66 24.93
C GLY A 47 -1.91 -8.57 25.73
N GLN A 48 -2.01 -8.31 27.04
CA GLN A 48 -2.88 -9.09 27.92
C GLN A 48 -4.35 -8.91 27.51
N VAL A 49 -5.15 -9.98 27.63
CA VAL A 49 -6.59 -9.90 27.41
C VAL A 49 -7.17 -8.84 28.36
N GLY A 50 -7.74 -7.77 27.80
CA GLY A 50 -8.28 -6.65 28.57
C GLY A 50 -7.47 -5.35 28.51
N GLU A 51 -6.41 -5.26 27.69
CA GLU A 51 -5.68 -4.01 27.50
C GLU A 51 -6.55 -2.84 27.02
N ALA A 52 -6.31 -1.67 27.61
CA ALA A 52 -7.03 -0.43 27.31
C ALA A 52 -6.74 0.03 25.88
N ARG A 53 -7.80 0.10 25.06
CA ARG A 53 -7.73 0.67 23.70
C ARG A 53 -7.92 2.17 23.78
N ILE A 54 -6.89 2.91 23.36
CA ILE A 54 -6.91 4.37 23.35
C ILE A 54 -7.62 4.84 22.08
N LEU A 55 -8.66 5.68 22.25
CA LEU A 55 -9.34 6.37 21.16
C LEU A 55 -9.09 7.87 21.29
N ARG A 56 -8.70 8.53 20.19
CA ARG A 56 -8.37 9.96 20.17
C ARG A 56 -9.17 10.69 19.09
N ARG A 57 -9.53 11.95 19.36
CA ARG A 57 -10.03 12.88 18.34
C ARG A 57 -8.82 13.49 17.60
N LYS A 58 -8.56 13.02 16.39
CA LYS A 58 -7.43 13.44 15.53
C LYS A 58 -7.87 13.59 14.08
N GLY A 59 -7.13 14.37 13.30
CA GLY A 59 -7.33 14.49 11.86
C GLY A 59 -7.01 13.18 11.14
N VAL A 60 -7.65 12.96 9.98
CA VAL A 60 -7.39 11.83 9.09
C VAL A 60 -7.08 12.32 7.69
N GLY A 61 -6.28 11.54 6.97
CA GLY A 61 -5.89 11.88 5.61
C GLY A 61 -5.93 10.67 4.69
N ILE A 62 -6.33 10.90 3.45
CA ILE A 62 -6.21 9.95 2.35
C ILE A 62 -5.57 10.67 1.18
N ALA A 63 -4.61 10.04 0.52
CA ALA A 63 -3.99 10.55 -0.69
C ALA A 63 -3.87 9.42 -1.73
N LEU A 64 -4.34 9.69 -2.93
CA LEU A 64 -4.23 8.79 -4.09
C LEU A 64 -3.06 9.27 -4.97
N GLY A 65 -2.18 8.34 -5.33
CA GLY A 65 -1.09 8.59 -6.28
C GLY A 65 -1.54 8.51 -7.73
N ALA A 66 -0.61 8.79 -8.63
CA ALA A 66 -0.80 8.56 -10.06
C ALA A 66 -0.94 7.06 -10.35
N GLU A 67 -1.54 6.74 -11.51
CA GLU A 67 -1.65 5.37 -11.97
C GLU A 67 -0.28 4.70 -12.14
N VAL A 68 -0.18 3.43 -11.73
CA VAL A 68 1.04 2.63 -11.84
C VAL A 68 1.03 1.84 -13.16
N ASP A 69 2.07 2.02 -13.98
CA ASP A 69 2.31 1.08 -15.08
C ASP A 69 2.90 -0.23 -14.53
N MET A 70 2.07 -1.26 -14.46
CA MET A 70 2.47 -2.59 -13.99
C MET A 70 3.44 -3.32 -14.92
N ARG A 71 3.65 -2.81 -16.14
CA ARG A 71 4.57 -3.36 -17.15
C ARG A 71 5.96 -2.75 -17.08
N GLN A 72 6.19 -1.76 -16.21
CA GLN A 72 7.49 -1.10 -16.02
C GLN A 72 8.63 -2.07 -15.62
N VAL A 73 8.27 -3.31 -15.28
CA VAL A 73 9.18 -4.38 -14.83
C VAL A 73 9.15 -5.60 -15.76
N ASP A 74 8.54 -5.48 -16.94
CA ASP A 74 8.54 -6.53 -17.94
C ASP A 74 9.97 -6.78 -18.45
N GLY A 75 10.27 -8.04 -18.77
CA GLY A 75 11.62 -8.47 -19.16
C GLY A 75 12.59 -8.74 -18.00
N LEU A 76 12.26 -8.32 -16.77
CA LEU A 76 13.10 -8.61 -15.60
C LEU A 76 12.92 -10.07 -15.09
N PRO A 77 13.98 -10.66 -14.50
CA PRO A 77 13.88 -11.93 -13.78
C PRO A 77 12.79 -11.88 -12.71
N LYS A 78 12.18 -13.04 -12.42
CA LYS A 78 10.99 -13.15 -11.54
C LYS A 78 11.17 -12.45 -10.18
N ASP A 79 12.28 -12.69 -9.50
CA ASP A 79 12.50 -12.18 -8.15
C ASP A 79 12.89 -10.70 -8.13
N GLU A 80 13.62 -10.25 -9.15
CA GLU A 80 13.93 -8.83 -9.35
C GLU A 80 12.67 -8.04 -9.69
N ARG A 81 11.85 -8.53 -10.62
CA ARG A 81 10.55 -7.95 -10.99
C ARG A 81 9.68 -7.68 -9.76
N ARG A 82 9.54 -8.70 -8.91
CA ARG A 82 8.72 -8.63 -7.69
C ARG A 82 9.21 -7.56 -6.74
N THR A 83 10.51 -7.58 -6.46
CA THR A 83 11.14 -6.65 -5.53
C THR A 83 11.03 -5.21 -6.05
N ARG A 84 11.37 -4.99 -7.32
CA ARG A 84 11.37 -3.66 -7.94
C ARG A 84 9.98 -3.06 -8.05
N LEU A 85 8.98 -3.86 -8.43
CA LEU A 85 7.59 -3.41 -8.50
C LEU A 85 7.03 -3.05 -7.13
N ALA A 86 7.29 -3.87 -6.11
CA ALA A 86 6.82 -3.57 -4.76
C ALA A 86 7.49 -2.34 -4.16
N ALA A 87 8.80 -2.17 -4.39
CA ALA A 87 9.54 -0.99 -3.96
C ALA A 87 9.01 0.28 -4.62
N SER A 88 8.85 0.31 -5.96
CA SER A 88 8.40 1.52 -6.65
C SER A 88 7.00 1.98 -6.22
N ILE A 89 6.07 1.04 -6.01
CA ILE A 89 4.72 1.35 -5.52
C ILE A 89 4.75 1.80 -4.05
N TYR A 90 5.61 1.18 -3.23
CA TYR A 90 5.80 1.59 -1.84
C TYR A 90 6.34 3.02 -1.76
N ASP A 91 7.35 3.37 -2.57
CA ASP A 91 7.95 4.70 -2.59
C ASP A 91 6.93 5.76 -3.01
N ALA A 92 6.12 5.48 -4.03
CA ALA A 92 5.03 6.37 -4.44
C ALA A 92 3.98 6.57 -3.34
N MET A 93 3.62 5.50 -2.62
CA MET A 93 2.72 5.58 -1.47
C MET A 93 3.35 6.38 -0.31
N ALA A 94 4.61 6.10 0.02
CA ALA A 94 5.34 6.77 1.11
C ALA A 94 5.50 8.26 0.85
N ALA A 95 5.77 8.67 -0.40
CA ALA A 95 5.81 10.08 -0.79
C ALA A 95 4.46 10.77 -0.59
N ASN A 96 3.34 10.09 -0.87
CA ASN A 96 2.01 10.63 -0.60
C ASN A 96 1.68 10.65 0.89
N TYR A 97 2.12 9.65 1.65
CA TYR A 97 1.98 9.62 3.10
C TYR A 97 2.76 10.76 3.77
N ALA A 98 3.96 11.08 3.30
CA ALA A 98 4.75 12.21 3.79
C ALA A 98 4.01 13.55 3.65
N LYS A 99 3.28 13.75 2.55
CA LYS A 99 2.42 14.94 2.36
C LYS A 99 1.25 14.98 3.35
N LEU A 100 0.74 13.81 3.75
CA LEU A 100 -0.32 13.74 4.76
C LEU A 100 0.22 14.05 6.15
N LEU A 101 1.41 13.55 6.49
CA LEU A 101 2.11 13.87 7.74
C LEU A 101 2.32 15.38 7.88
N ASP A 102 2.93 16.01 6.87
CA ASP A 102 3.20 17.46 6.85
C ASP A 102 1.94 18.33 7.06
N ARG A 103 0.76 17.82 6.68
CA ARG A 103 -0.51 18.55 6.80
C ARG A 103 -1.27 18.28 8.10
N LEU A 104 -1.01 17.16 8.76
CA LEU A 104 -1.86 16.64 9.85
C LEU A 104 -1.15 16.53 11.20
N GLU A 105 0.18 16.67 11.22
CA GLU A 105 1.02 16.77 12.41
C GLU A 105 1.45 18.21 12.67
#